data_AF-A0A8S3XE29-F1
#
_entry.id   AF-A0A8S3XE29-F1
#
_cell.length_a   1.000
_cell.length_b   1.000
_cell.length_c   1.000
_cell.angle_alpha   90.00
_cell.angle_beta   90.00
_cell.angle_gamma   90.00
#
_symmetry.space_group_name_H-M   'P 1'
#
loop_
_entity.id
_entity.type
_entity.pdbx_description
1 polymer ?
#
loop_
_entity_poly.entity_id
_entity_poly.type
_entity_poly.pdbx_seq_one_letter_code
_entity_poly.pdbx_strand_id
1 'polypeptide(L)'
;MCIISGKRNTNSYIVTRGCAIVCVSEKLELLEVNGEVNQKNAHEFAINDGAEEEVATEFVAEASDCVTQHKGVDDECLRALPIAKCFRTKNKDLD
;
A
#
# COMPACT_ATOMS: atom_id res chain seq x y z
N MET A 1 17.51 -1.81 4.46
CA MET A 1 17.13 -1.20 5.76
C MET A 1 16.58 0.18 5.48
N CYS A 2 15.27 0.39 5.60
CA CYS A 2 14.70 1.72 5.36
C CYS A 2 14.97 2.61 6.58
N ILE A 3 15.62 3.75 6.36
CA ILE A 3 15.89 4.73 7.43
C ILE A 3 14.93 5.89 7.24
N ILE A 4 13.88 5.95 8.07
CA ILE A 4 12.95 7.09 8.08
C ILE A 4 13.62 8.24 8.82
N SER A 5 14.24 9.16 8.08
CA SER A 5 14.91 10.34 8.64
C SER A 5 13.87 11.42 8.99
N GLY A 6 13.45 11.49 10.26
CA GLY A 6 12.39 12.41 10.70
C GLY A 6 12.86 13.83 11.01
N LYS A 7 12.31 14.84 10.33
CA LYS A 7 12.28 16.24 10.81
C LYS A 7 10.90 16.57 11.37
N ARG A 8 10.81 17.17 12.57
CA ARG A 8 9.52 17.44 13.24
C ARG A 8 8.80 18.67 12.63
N ASN A 9 7.82 18.41 11.76
CA ASN A 9 6.78 19.34 11.27
C ASN A 9 5.52 18.50 10.97
N THR A 10 4.30 19.02 11.20
CA THR A 10 3.00 18.38 10.85
C THR A 10 2.94 17.84 9.42
N ASN A 11 3.49 18.56 8.44
CA ASN A 11 3.57 18.05 7.05
C ASN A 11 4.56 16.89 6.91
N SER A 12 5.63 16.90 7.73
CA SER A 12 6.59 15.80 7.79
C SER A 12 5.98 14.53 8.40
N TYR A 13 5.08 14.62 9.37
CA TYR A 13 4.45 13.42 9.98
C TYR A 13 3.55 12.64 9.00
N ILE A 14 2.92 13.35 8.05
CA ILE A 14 2.11 12.76 6.99
C ILE A 14 3.04 11.99 6.03
N VAL A 15 4.06 12.67 5.50
CA VAL A 15 5.09 12.06 4.63
C VAL A 15 5.78 10.86 5.30
N THR A 16 6.11 10.96 6.59
CA THR A 16 6.76 9.89 7.38
C THR A 16 5.93 8.59 7.39
N ARG A 17 4.61 8.69 7.54
CA ARG A 17 3.72 7.52 7.53
C ARG A 17 3.57 6.93 6.14
N GLY A 18 3.46 7.79 5.13
CA GLY A 18 3.44 7.38 3.73
C GLY A 18 4.68 6.60 3.32
N CYS A 19 5.88 7.13 3.64
CA CYS A 19 7.14 6.44 3.36
C CYS A 19 7.29 5.13 4.14
N ALA A 20 6.71 5.02 5.33
CA ALA A 20 6.69 3.76 6.07
C ALA A 20 5.90 2.68 5.32
N ILE A 21 4.75 3.04 4.74
CA ILE A 21 3.94 2.13 3.91
C ILE A 21 4.73 1.69 2.69
N VAL A 22 5.29 2.64 1.93
CA VAL A 22 6.12 2.34 0.74
C VAL A 22 7.26 1.39 1.10
N CYS A 23 8.02 1.68 2.16
CA CYS A 23 9.12 0.84 2.60
C CYS A 23 8.68 -0.61 2.91
N VAL A 24 7.57 -0.79 3.63
CA VAL A 24 7.07 -2.13 3.96
C VAL A 24 6.62 -2.86 2.70
N SER A 25 5.92 -2.17 1.80
CA SER A 25 5.47 -2.70 0.51
C SER A 25 6.64 -3.12 -0.38
N GLU A 26 7.72 -2.33 -0.46
CA GLU A 26 8.93 -2.67 -1.21
C GLU A 26 9.66 -3.87 -0.60
N LYS A 27 9.78 -3.92 0.72
CA LYS A 27 10.44 -5.03 1.43
C LYS A 27 9.72 -6.37 1.20
N LEU A 28 8.40 -6.31 1.05
CA LEU A 28 7.54 -7.45 0.76
C LEU A 28 7.29 -7.64 -0.74
N GLU A 29 7.92 -6.82 -1.59
CA GLU A 29 7.79 -6.85 -3.05
C GLU A 29 6.33 -6.82 -3.53
N LEU A 30 5.47 -6.06 -2.82
CA LEU A 30 4.04 -5.91 -3.13
C LEU A 30 3.77 -4.93 -4.26
N LEU A 31 4.78 -4.16 -4.66
CA LEU A 31 4.71 -3.20 -5.75
C LEU A 31 5.71 -3.57 -6.84
N GLU A 32 5.30 -3.39 -8.08
CA GLU A 32 6.16 -3.40 -9.26
C GLU A 32 7.00 -2.12 -9.32
N VAL A 33 8.04 -2.12 -10.16
CA VAL A 33 8.94 -0.96 -10.36
C VAL A 33 8.19 0.29 -10.85
N ASN A 34 7.03 0.11 -11.51
CA ASN A 34 6.18 1.20 -11.99
C ASN A 34 5.21 1.74 -10.91
N GLY A 35 5.24 1.18 -9.69
CA GLY A 35 4.35 1.53 -8.59
C GLY A 35 2.96 0.90 -8.66
N GLU A 36 2.71 -0.04 -9.59
CA GLU A 36 1.51 -0.88 -9.61
C GLU A 36 1.63 -2.04 -8.61
N VAL A 37 0.52 -2.69 -8.29
CA VAL A 37 0.52 -3.86 -7.40
C VAL A 37 1.14 -5.05 -8.11
N ASN A 38 2.13 -5.68 -7.49
CA ASN A 38 2.59 -7.00 -7.91
C ASN A 38 1.53 -8.03 -7.51
N GLN A 39 0.68 -8.41 -8.46
CA GLN A 39 -0.50 -9.23 -8.18
C GLN A 39 -0.13 -10.58 -7.56
N LYS A 40 0.95 -11.19 -8.02
CA LYS A 40 1.40 -12.50 -7.53
C LYS A 40 1.84 -12.40 -6.07
N ASN A 41 2.75 -11.49 -5.76
CA ASN A 41 3.30 -11.34 -4.42
C ASN A 41 2.24 -10.85 -3.43
N ALA A 42 1.35 -9.95 -3.86
CA ALA A 42 0.24 -9.49 -3.03
C ALA A 42 -0.78 -10.61 -2.74
N HIS A 43 -1.05 -11.47 -3.71
CA HIS A 43 -1.91 -12.64 -3.51
C HIS A 43 -1.25 -13.65 -2.54
N GLU A 44 0.01 -14.02 -2.79
CA GLU A 44 0.76 -14.92 -1.92
C GLU A 44 0.91 -14.36 -0.51
N PHE A 45 1.09 -13.04 -0.36
CA PHE A 45 1.10 -12.37 0.92
C PHE A 45 -0.22 -12.55 1.68
N ALA A 46 -1.37 -12.32 1.03
CA ALA A 46 -2.67 -12.47 1.66
C ALA A 46 -2.95 -13.93 2.06
N ILE A 47 -2.64 -14.90 1.19
CA ILE A 47 -2.78 -16.33 1.51
C ILE A 47 -1.91 -16.72 2.71
N ASN A 48 -0.66 -16.25 2.76
CA ASN A 48 0.27 -16.53 3.86
C ASN A 48 -0.16 -15.89 5.18
N ASP A 49 -0.94 -14.80 5.14
CA ASP A 49 -1.53 -14.14 6.30
C ASP A 49 -2.84 -14.80 6.75
N GLY A 50 -3.33 -15.81 6.02
CA GLY A 50 -4.49 -16.63 6.39
C GLY A 50 -5.78 -16.29 5.63
N ALA A 51 -5.71 -15.50 4.56
CA ALA A 51 -6.86 -15.27 3.70
C ALA A 51 -7.22 -16.53 2.90
N GLU A 52 -8.52 -16.74 2.67
CA GLU A 52 -9.01 -17.72 1.69
C GLU A 52 -8.74 -17.20 0.26
N GLU A 53 -8.70 -18.11 -0.73
CA GLU A 53 -8.38 -17.77 -2.13
C GLU A 53 -9.25 -16.65 -2.70
N GLU A 54 -10.55 -16.69 -2.43
CA GLU A 54 -11.50 -15.67 -2.90
C GLU A 54 -11.22 -14.31 -2.26
N VAL A 55 -10.90 -14.29 -0.96
CA VAL A 55 -10.54 -13.08 -0.20
C VAL A 55 -9.21 -12.52 -0.67
N ALA A 56 -8.20 -13.36 -0.92
CA ALA A 56 -6.91 -12.93 -1.44
C ALA A 56 -7.04 -12.32 -2.85
N THR A 57 -7.90 -12.89 -3.70
CA THR A 57 -8.19 -12.35 -5.03
C THR A 57 -8.86 -10.98 -4.94
N GLU A 58 -9.89 -10.84 -4.09
CA GLU A 58 -10.59 -9.57 -3.88
C GLU A 58 -9.65 -8.51 -3.29
N PHE A 59 -8.85 -8.86 -2.29
CA PHE A 59 -7.83 -8.01 -1.68
C PHE A 59 -6.89 -7.39 -2.72
N VAL A 60 -6.35 -8.21 -3.64
CA VAL A 60 -5.45 -7.73 -4.69
C VAL A 60 -6.18 -6.83 -5.69
N ALA A 61 -7.42 -7.18 -6.05
CA ALA A 61 -8.23 -6.40 -6.96
C ALA A 61 -8.51 -4.99 -6.40
N GLU A 62 -8.86 -4.90 -5.12
CA GLU A 62 -9.13 -3.62 -4.46
C GLU A 62 -7.87 -2.77 -4.28
N ALA A 63 -6.75 -3.40 -3.92
CA ALA A 63 -5.46 -2.72 -3.81
C ALA A 63 -5.05 -2.12 -5.17
N SER A 64 -5.19 -2.89 -6.25
CA SER A 64 -4.88 -2.45 -7.61
C SER A 64 -5.75 -1.27 -8.07
N ASP A 65 -7.05 -1.33 -7.76
CA ASP A 65 -7.98 -0.22 -8.07
C ASP A 65 -7.58 1.06 -7.32
N CYS A 66 -7.28 0.97 -6.02
CA CYS A 66 -6.85 2.12 -5.23
C CYS A 66 -5.54 2.73 -5.72
N VAL A 67 -4.56 1.90 -6.12
CA VAL A 67 -3.32 2.38 -6.74
C VAL A 67 -3.62 3.12 -8.06
N THR A 68 -4.50 2.56 -8.89
CA THR A 68 -4.86 3.13 -10.19
C THR A 68 -5.53 4.49 -10.08
N GLN A 69 -6.42 4.69 -9.10
CA GLN A 69 -7.10 5.97 -8.85
C GLN A 69 -6.14 7.10 -8.43
N HIS A 70 -4.94 6.77 -7.93
CA HIS A 70 -4.00 7.74 -7.38
C HIS A 70 -2.68 7.85 -8.16
N LYS A 71 -2.61 7.31 -9.38
CA LYS A 71 -1.42 7.39 -10.27
C LYS A 71 -0.93 8.82 -10.57
N GLY A 72 -1.76 9.83 -10.39
CA GLY A 72 -1.42 11.24 -10.67
C GLY A 72 -0.60 11.97 -9.60
N VAL A 73 -0.17 11.30 -8.54
CA VAL A 73 0.66 11.90 -7.47
C VAL A 73 2.11 11.41 -7.62
N ASP A 74 3.01 12.33 -7.93
CA ASP A 74 4.42 12.01 -8.24
C ASP A 74 5.20 11.50 -7.01
N ASP A 75 5.01 12.11 -5.84
CA ASP A 75 5.67 11.70 -4.60
C ASP A 75 5.01 10.42 -4.05
N GLU A 76 5.75 9.33 -4.05
CA GLU A 76 5.28 8.00 -3.64
C GLU A 76 4.82 7.94 -2.18
N CYS A 77 5.49 8.67 -1.27
CA CYS A 77 5.12 8.71 0.14
C CYS A 77 3.80 9.46 0.33
N LEU A 78 3.64 10.60 -0.35
CA LEU A 78 2.39 11.35 -0.34
C LEU A 78 1.26 10.58 -1.02
N ARG A 79 1.57 9.79 -2.06
CA ARG A 79 0.61 8.94 -2.77
C ARG A 79 0.15 7.72 -1.95
N ALA A 80 1.02 7.16 -1.11
CA ALA A 80 0.70 5.96 -0.32
C ALA A 80 -0.46 6.17 0.66
N LEU A 81 -0.62 7.37 1.22
CA LEU A 81 -1.68 7.67 2.18
C LEU A 81 -3.10 7.66 1.61
N PRO A 82 -3.41 8.36 0.49
CA PRO A 82 -4.72 8.27 -0.13
C PRO A 82 -5.01 6.85 -0.64
N ILE A 83 -4.02 6.12 -1.14
CA ILE A 83 -4.16 4.70 -1.51
C ILE A 83 -4.57 3.86 -0.30
N ALA A 84 -3.83 3.96 0.82
CA ALA A 84 -4.15 3.21 2.04
C ALA A 84 -5.53 3.58 2.60
N LYS A 85 -5.93 4.86 2.48
CA LYS A 85 -7.27 5.31 2.86
C LYS A 85 -8.36 4.74 1.96
N CYS A 86 -8.12 4.70 0.64
CA CYS A 86 -9.02 4.08 -0.33
C CYS A 86 -9.23 2.60 0.04
N PHE A 87 -8.13 1.87 0.24
CA PHE A 87 -8.15 0.44 0.54
C PHE A 87 -8.93 0.14 1.83
N ARG A 88 -8.64 0.86 2.92
CA ARG A 88 -9.37 0.72 4.19
C ARG A 88 -10.86 1.04 4.06
N THR A 89 -11.24 1.96 3.17
CA THR A 89 -12.65 2.36 3.02
C THR A 89 -13.47 1.28 2.32
N LYS A 90 -12.86 0.55 1.39
CA LYS A 90 -13.49 -0.59 0.71
C LYS A 90 -13.59 -1.81 1.63
N ASN A 91 -12.54 -2.03 2.43
CA ASN A 91 -12.45 -3.13 3.40
C ASN A 91 -12.94 -2.77 4.80
N LYS A 92 -13.84 -1.78 4.93
CA LYS A 92 -14.25 -1.24 6.23
C LYS A 92 -14.99 -2.25 7.12
N ASP A 93 -15.40 -3.37 6.55
CA ASP A 93 -16.11 -4.46 7.21
C ASP A 93 -15.18 -5.61 7.64
N LEU A 94 -13.85 -5.47 7.45
CA LEU A 94 -12.81 -6.45 7.88
C LEU A 94 -12.16 -6.11 9.24
N ASP A 95 -12.75 -5.19 10.03
CA ASP A 95 -12.35 -4.85 11.41
C ASP A 95 -13.25 -5.54 12.47
#